data_AF-A0A4Q9QU96-F1
#
_entry.id   AF-A0A4Q9QU96-F1
#
_cell.length_a   1.000
_cell.length_b   1.000
_cell.length_c   1.000
_cell.angle_alpha   90.00
_cell.angle_beta   90.00
_cell.angle_gamma   90.00
#
_symmetry.space_group_name_H-M   'P 1'
#
loop_
_entity.id
_entity.type
_entity.pdbx_description
1 polymer ?
#
loop_
_entity_poly.entity_id
_entity_poly.type
_entity_poly.pdbx_seq_one_letter_code
_entity_poly.pdbx_strand_id
1 'polypeptide(L)'
;MAVSDDNLGKLSQLLSAIAEGDLTARMHGDYQGVFARMRDDANTTVAQLTQIVGQIQASASSITLAAGEIASGNSDLSRRTEQQAANLEETAASMEELTSTVRQNAEHARQANQLAIGAHGVASQGGDVVGQVVTTMSAIEASSKKIAEIISVID
;
A
#
# COMPACT_ATOMS: atom_id res chain seq x y z
N MET A 1 38.77 41.54 -57.55
CA MET A 1 38.36 41.93 -56.18
C MET A 1 36.84 41.83 -56.00
N ALA A 2 36.01 42.42 -56.87
CA ALA A 2 34.53 42.38 -56.71
C ALA A 2 33.91 40.97 -56.55
N VAL A 3 34.39 39.96 -57.29
CA VAL A 3 33.84 38.58 -57.21
C VAL A 3 34.21 37.88 -55.89
N SER A 4 35.38 38.16 -55.31
CA SER A 4 35.75 37.60 -54.00
C SER A 4 34.95 38.23 -52.87
N ASP A 5 34.66 39.53 -52.95
CA ASP A 5 33.90 40.26 -51.94
C ASP A 5 32.43 39.81 -51.91
N ASP A 6 31.80 39.61 -53.08
CA ASP A 6 30.45 39.04 -53.20
C ASP A 6 30.37 37.61 -52.62
N ASN A 7 31.36 36.75 -52.92
CA ASN A 7 31.39 35.38 -52.42
C ASN A 7 31.58 35.30 -50.90
N LEU A 8 32.45 36.15 -50.33
CA LEU A 8 32.63 36.26 -48.88
C LEU A 8 31.40 36.85 -48.20
N GLY A 9 30.72 37.80 -48.83
CA GLY A 9 29.44 38.35 -48.37
C GLY A 9 28.36 37.27 -48.25
N LYS A 10 28.22 36.39 -49.24
CA LYS A 10 27.27 35.25 -49.19
C LYS A 10 27.57 34.26 -48.08
N LEU A 11 28.86 33.95 -47.85
CA LEU A 11 29.26 33.10 -46.73
C LEU A 11 28.95 33.77 -45.38
N SER A 12 29.25 35.07 -45.25
CA SER A 12 28.94 35.84 -44.04
C SER A 12 27.43 35.91 -43.76
N GLN A 13 26.60 36.06 -44.79
CA GLN A 13 25.14 36.01 -44.65
C GLN A 13 24.66 34.64 -44.17
N LEU A 14 25.18 33.55 -44.75
CA LEU A 14 24.85 32.21 -44.30
C LEU A 14 25.24 31.99 -42.83
N LEU A 15 26.45 32.37 -42.44
CA LEU A 15 26.90 32.25 -41.06
C LEU A 15 26.06 33.10 -40.10
N SER A 16 25.61 34.27 -40.54
CA SER A 16 24.71 35.13 -39.75
C SER A 16 23.34 34.47 -39.56
N ALA A 17 22.78 33.88 -40.63
CA ALA A 17 21.52 33.13 -40.55
C ALA A 17 21.63 31.93 -39.59
N ILE A 18 22.74 31.18 -39.64
CA ILE A 18 23.00 30.08 -38.69
C ILE A 18 23.09 30.61 -37.26
N ALA A 19 23.76 31.75 -37.03
CA ALA A 19 23.89 32.36 -35.71
C ALA A 19 22.53 32.83 -35.15
N GLU A 20 21.60 33.22 -36.03
CA GLU A 20 20.21 33.53 -35.69
C GLU A 20 19.31 32.28 -35.55
N GLY A 21 19.85 31.10 -35.82
CA GLY A 21 19.14 29.82 -35.71
C GLY A 21 18.41 29.37 -36.98
N ASP A 22 18.56 30.09 -38.09
CA ASP A 22 18.02 29.68 -39.39
C ASP A 22 18.94 28.62 -40.03
N LEU A 23 18.59 27.35 -39.78
CA LEU A 23 19.23 26.19 -40.38
C LEU A 23 18.61 25.78 -41.72
N THR A 24 17.75 26.62 -42.32
CA THR A 24 17.17 26.41 -43.65
C THR A 24 17.96 27.13 -44.75
N ALA A 25 18.74 28.16 -44.38
CA ALA A 25 19.60 28.89 -45.29
C ALA A 25 20.66 27.97 -45.95
N ARG A 26 20.92 28.18 -47.24
CA ARG A 26 21.94 27.46 -48.00
C ARG A 26 22.64 28.41 -48.97
N MET A 27 23.92 28.17 -49.21
CA MET A 27 24.69 28.92 -50.20
C MET A 27 24.51 28.28 -51.58
N HIS A 28 23.92 29.04 -52.51
CA HIS A 28 23.60 28.59 -53.87
C HIS A 28 24.45 29.35 -54.90
N GLY A 29 24.83 28.68 -55.99
CA GLY A 29 25.60 29.27 -57.08
C GLY A 29 26.71 28.36 -57.61
N ASP A 30 27.24 28.70 -58.78
CA ASP A 30 28.38 28.03 -59.39
C ASP A 30 29.67 28.75 -58.96
N TYR A 31 30.45 28.08 -58.12
CA TYR A 31 31.72 28.58 -57.60
C TYR A 31 32.84 27.67 -58.08
N GLN A 32 34.05 28.20 -58.16
CA GLN A 32 35.23 27.47 -58.62
C GLN A 32 36.35 27.50 -57.57
N GLY A 33 37.16 26.45 -57.54
CA GLY A 33 38.32 26.36 -56.65
C GLY A 33 37.96 26.38 -55.15
N VAL A 34 38.59 27.26 -54.38
CA VAL A 34 38.42 27.34 -52.92
C VAL A 34 36.99 27.75 -52.53
N PHE A 35 36.35 28.63 -53.30
CA PHE A 35 34.99 29.09 -53.01
C PHE A 35 33.94 27.98 -53.19
N ALA A 36 34.17 27.03 -54.12
CA ALA A 36 33.33 25.84 -54.26
C ALA A 36 33.39 24.96 -53.01
N ARG A 37 34.61 24.71 -52.50
CA ARG A 37 34.80 23.96 -51.25
C ARG A 37 34.16 24.67 -50.06
N MET A 38 34.33 25.99 -49.93
CA MET A 38 33.67 26.76 -48.87
C MET A 38 32.14 26.67 -48.91
N ARG A 39 31.54 26.70 -50.11
CA ARG A 39 30.09 26.46 -50.29
C ARG A 39 29.70 25.10 -49.74
N ASP A 40 30.42 24.07 -50.17
CA ASP A 40 30.09 22.68 -49.85
C ASP A 40 30.27 22.40 -48.36
N ASP A 41 31.36 22.89 -47.76
CA ASP A 41 31.63 22.77 -46.32
C ASP A 41 30.58 23.53 -45.49
N ALA A 42 30.20 24.74 -45.90
CA ALA A 42 29.18 25.52 -45.21
C ALA A 42 27.80 24.84 -45.29
N ASN A 43 27.39 24.38 -46.47
CA ASN A 43 26.12 23.65 -46.64
C ASN A 43 26.12 22.32 -45.86
N THR A 44 27.26 21.62 -45.82
CA THR A 44 27.43 20.40 -45.01
C THR A 44 27.30 20.70 -43.52
N THR A 45 27.90 21.80 -43.05
CA THR A 45 27.79 22.25 -41.66
C THR A 45 26.34 22.55 -41.29
N VAL A 46 25.61 23.28 -42.15
CA VAL A 46 24.19 23.54 -41.90
C VAL A 46 23.38 22.25 -41.87
N ALA A 47 23.63 21.31 -42.77
CA ALA A 47 22.95 20.03 -42.80
C ALA A 47 23.19 19.22 -41.50
N GLN A 48 24.43 19.17 -41.03
CA GLN A 48 24.78 18.49 -39.77
C GLN A 48 24.11 19.15 -38.55
N LEU A 49 24.15 20.49 -38.47
CA LEU A 49 23.46 21.21 -37.40
C LEU A 49 21.95 20.98 -37.45
N THR A 50 21.35 20.99 -38.64
CA THR A 50 19.90 20.72 -38.82
C THR A 50 19.56 19.33 -38.28
N GLN A 51 20.37 18.32 -38.60
CA GLN A 51 20.18 16.96 -38.13
C GLN A 51 20.31 16.85 -36.60
N ILE A 52 21.33 17.49 -36.01
CA ILE A 52 21.55 17.49 -34.56
C ILE A 52 20.36 18.14 -33.84
N VAL A 53 19.92 19.32 -34.29
CA VAL A 53 18.78 20.03 -33.70
C VAL A 53 17.50 19.22 -33.85
N GLY A 54 17.27 18.61 -35.01
CA GLY A 54 16.13 17.71 -35.22
C GLY A 54 16.14 16.52 -34.26
N GLN A 55 17.30 15.90 -34.02
CA GLN A 55 17.44 14.82 -33.06
C GLN A 55 17.18 15.28 -31.62
N ILE A 56 17.65 16.47 -31.24
CA ILE A 56 17.38 17.08 -29.93
C ILE A 56 15.88 17.32 -29.75
N GLN A 57 15.21 17.87 -30.76
CA GLN A 57 13.77 18.14 -30.72
C GLN A 57 12.97 16.84 -30.58
N ALA A 58 13.33 15.79 -31.32
CA ALA A 58 12.71 14.48 -31.21
C ALA A 58 12.89 13.89 -29.80
N SER A 59 14.11 13.94 -29.25
CA SER A 59 14.38 13.48 -27.89
C SER A 59 13.59 14.27 -26.84
N ALA A 60 13.51 15.60 -26.96
CA ALA A 60 12.74 16.44 -26.05
C ALA A 60 11.23 16.12 -26.10
N SER A 61 10.70 15.84 -27.29
CA SER A 61 9.31 15.39 -27.45
C SER A 61 9.08 14.05 -26.76
N SER A 62 9.98 13.08 -26.92
CA SER A 62 9.90 11.78 -26.24
C SER A 62 9.98 11.91 -24.71
N ILE A 63 10.85 12.78 -24.20
CA ILE A 63 10.96 13.07 -22.76
C ILE A 63 9.65 13.68 -22.24
N THR A 64 9.05 14.62 -22.99
CA THR A 64 7.79 15.25 -22.60
C THR A 64 6.66 14.24 -22.52
N LEU A 65 6.58 13.32 -23.50
CA LEU A 65 5.60 12.24 -23.49
C LEU A 65 5.79 11.32 -22.28
N ALA A 66 7.02 10.85 -22.05
CA ALA A 66 7.34 9.98 -20.92
C ALA A 66 7.07 10.66 -19.56
N ALA A 67 7.37 11.95 -19.42
CA ALA A 67 7.05 12.72 -18.23
C ALA A 67 5.53 12.82 -17.99
N GLY A 68 4.73 12.96 -19.06
CA GLY A 68 3.27 12.93 -18.98
C GLY A 68 2.73 11.57 -18.51
N GLU A 69 3.29 10.47 -19.03
CA GLU A 69 2.95 9.12 -18.59
C GLU A 69 3.32 8.89 -17.11
N ILE A 70 4.50 9.34 -16.68
CA ILE A 70 4.92 9.29 -15.27
C ILE A 70 3.96 10.09 -14.38
N ALA A 71 3.58 11.31 -14.78
CA ALA A 71 2.66 12.13 -14.01
C ALA A 71 1.29 11.47 -13.85
N SER A 72 0.75 10.90 -14.94
CA SER A 72 -0.51 10.14 -14.90
C SER A 72 -0.40 8.89 -14.02
N GLY A 73 0.69 8.13 -14.15
CA GLY A 73 0.95 6.94 -13.34
C GLY A 73 1.09 7.27 -11.85
N ASN A 74 1.75 8.38 -11.53
CA ASN A 74 1.90 8.87 -10.16
C ASN A 74 0.56 9.31 -9.56
N SER A 75 -0.32 9.94 -10.36
CA SER A 75 -1.67 10.29 -9.90
C SER A 75 -2.52 9.05 -9.59
N ASP A 76 -2.44 8.00 -10.41
CA ASP A 76 -3.15 6.74 -10.13
C ASP A 76 -2.57 6.04 -8.89
N LEU A 77 -1.24 6.02 -8.75
CA LEU A 77 -0.57 5.46 -7.59
C LEU A 77 -1.00 6.19 -6.31
N SER A 78 -1.00 7.54 -6.31
CA SER A 78 -1.45 8.34 -5.16
C SER A 78 -2.87 7.98 -4.75
N ARG A 79 -3.80 7.92 -5.72
CA ARG A 79 -5.20 7.53 -5.47
C ARG A 79 -5.30 6.12 -4.88
N ARG A 80 -4.50 5.17 -5.38
CA ARG A 80 -4.47 3.80 -4.84
C ARG A 80 -3.88 3.74 -3.44
N THR A 81 -2.85 4.55 -3.15
CA THR A 81 -2.26 4.66 -1.81
C THR A 81 -3.25 5.27 -0.82
N GLU A 82 -4.00 6.30 -1.20
CA GLU A 82 -5.08 6.88 -0.39
C GLU A 82 -6.18 5.86 -0.10
N GLN A 83 -6.64 5.12 -1.12
CA GLN A 83 -7.62 4.05 -0.92
C GLN A 83 -7.09 2.94 0.00
N GLN A 84 -5.82 2.58 -0.14
CA GLN A 84 -5.19 1.58 0.71
C GLN A 84 -5.07 2.06 2.16
N ALA A 85 -4.77 3.34 2.38
CA ALA A 85 -4.76 3.95 3.71
C ALA A 85 -6.16 3.89 4.34
N ALA A 86 -7.21 4.24 3.60
CA ALA A 86 -8.59 4.15 4.07
C ALA A 86 -8.98 2.71 4.46
N ASN A 87 -8.61 1.71 3.64
CA ASN A 87 -8.88 0.30 3.96
C ASN A 87 -8.11 -0.17 5.20
N LEU A 88 -6.89 0.36 5.43
CA LEU A 88 -6.11 0.07 6.64
C LEU A 88 -6.73 0.71 7.88
N GLU A 89 -7.29 1.91 7.77
CA GLU A 89 -8.05 2.54 8.86
C GLU A 89 -9.29 1.72 9.24
N GLU A 90 -10.05 1.25 8.24
CA GLU A 90 -11.21 0.38 8.47
C GLU A 90 -10.81 -0.96 9.12
N THR A 91 -9.69 -1.54 8.65
CA THR A 91 -9.13 -2.76 9.25
C THR A 91 -8.71 -2.52 10.70
N ALA A 92 -8.07 -1.40 11.00
CA ALA A 92 -7.67 -1.05 12.36
C ALA A 92 -8.89 -0.87 13.28
N ALA A 93 -9.93 -0.16 12.82
CA ALA A 93 -11.18 0.00 13.57
C ALA A 93 -11.86 -1.35 13.83
N SER A 94 -11.89 -2.24 12.83
CA SER A 94 -12.42 -3.59 12.97
C SER A 94 -11.63 -4.41 14.00
N MET A 95 -10.30 -4.24 14.03
CA MET A 95 -9.43 -4.89 15.02
C MET A 95 -9.64 -4.36 16.44
N GLU A 96 -9.95 -3.07 16.60
CA GLU A 96 -10.34 -2.50 17.91
C GLU A 96 -11.67 -3.09 18.41
N GLU A 97 -12.68 -3.20 17.54
CA GLU A 97 -13.97 -3.81 17.88
C GLU A 97 -13.83 -5.29 18.25
N LEU A 98 -13.04 -6.05 17.47
CA LEU A 98 -12.71 -7.44 17.78
C LEU A 98 -11.99 -7.56 19.12
N THR A 99 -11.02 -6.68 19.39
CA THR A 99 -10.29 -6.68 20.67
C THR A 99 -11.24 -6.41 21.85
N SER A 100 -12.18 -5.48 21.69
CA SER A 100 -13.23 -5.21 22.69
C SER A 100 -14.08 -6.45 22.95
N THR A 101 -14.54 -7.11 21.89
CA THR A 101 -15.35 -8.33 21.97
C THR A 101 -14.59 -9.48 22.63
N VAL A 102 -13.32 -9.68 22.29
CA VAL A 102 -12.45 -10.70 22.91
C VAL A 102 -12.28 -10.43 24.40
N ARG A 103 -12.07 -9.15 24.79
CA ARG A 103 -11.96 -8.76 26.20
C ARG A 103 -13.28 -9.04 26.96
N GLN A 104 -14.42 -8.73 26.36
CA GLN A 104 -15.72 -9.01 26.94
C GLN A 104 -15.95 -10.52 27.11
N ASN A 105 -15.59 -11.33 26.12
CA ASN A 105 -15.68 -12.79 26.21
C ASN A 105 -14.77 -13.38 27.30
N ALA A 106 -13.57 -12.83 27.48
CA ALA A 106 -12.68 -13.24 28.57
C ALA A 106 -13.29 -12.94 29.95
N GLU A 107 -13.93 -11.77 30.11
CA GLU A 107 -14.63 -11.43 31.36
C GLU A 107 -15.85 -12.33 31.59
N HIS A 108 -16.64 -12.60 30.55
CA HIS A 108 -17.77 -13.55 30.63
C HIS A 108 -17.31 -14.95 31.04
N ALA A 109 -16.21 -15.45 30.47
CA ALA A 109 -15.63 -16.73 30.86
C ALA A 109 -15.19 -16.74 32.33
N ARG A 110 -14.62 -15.62 32.81
CA ARG A 110 -14.21 -15.47 34.21
C ARG A 110 -15.41 -15.48 35.16
N GLN A 111 -16.49 -14.79 34.80
CA GLN A 111 -17.74 -14.79 35.58
C GLN A 111 -18.41 -16.15 35.59
N ALA A 112 -18.49 -16.84 34.44
CA ALA A 112 -19.02 -18.19 34.35
C ALA A 112 -18.23 -19.17 35.23
N ASN A 113 -16.89 -19.06 35.24
CA ASN A 113 -16.05 -19.87 36.12
C ASN A 113 -16.32 -19.60 37.61
N GLN A 114 -16.49 -18.34 38.02
CA GLN A 114 -16.85 -18.00 39.40
C GLN A 114 -18.23 -18.55 39.79
N LEU A 115 -19.20 -18.45 38.89
CA LEU A 115 -20.54 -19.00 39.11
C LEU A 115 -20.49 -20.53 39.27
N ALA A 116 -19.70 -21.22 38.44
CA ALA A 116 -19.50 -22.67 38.54
C ALA A 116 -18.84 -23.08 39.87
N ILE A 117 -17.83 -22.33 40.33
CA ILE A 117 -17.21 -22.53 41.65
C ILE A 117 -18.24 -22.34 42.77
N GLY A 118 -19.06 -21.29 42.70
CA GLY A 118 -20.13 -21.05 43.66
C GLY A 118 -21.16 -22.17 43.70
N ALA A 119 -21.62 -22.63 42.53
CA ALA A 119 -22.55 -23.75 42.40
C ALA A 119 -21.96 -25.06 42.95
N HIS A 120 -20.67 -25.32 42.70
CA HIS A 120 -19.96 -26.46 43.28
C HIS A 120 -19.91 -26.40 44.82
N GLY A 121 -19.65 -25.21 45.39
CA GLY A 121 -19.70 -25.01 46.84
C GLY A 121 -21.06 -25.32 47.44
N VAL A 122 -22.14 -24.82 46.82
CA VAL A 122 -23.52 -25.12 47.25
C VAL A 122 -23.83 -26.62 47.14
N ALA A 123 -23.43 -27.27 46.04
CA ALA A 123 -23.62 -28.69 45.86
C ALA A 123 -22.87 -29.53 46.92
N SER A 124 -21.63 -29.13 47.26
CA SER A 124 -20.84 -29.77 48.33
C SER A 124 -21.56 -29.68 49.67
N GLN A 125 -22.04 -28.49 50.03
CA GLN A 125 -22.77 -28.27 51.28
C GLN A 125 -24.10 -29.03 51.32
N GLY A 126 -24.80 -29.12 50.18
CA GLY A 126 -25.97 -29.98 50.04
C GLY A 126 -25.65 -31.46 50.24
N GLY A 127 -24.50 -31.92 49.72
CA GLY A 127 -23.98 -33.28 49.95
C GLY A 127 -23.76 -33.59 51.42
N ASP A 128 -23.16 -32.66 52.17
CA ASP A 128 -22.95 -32.79 53.62
C ASP A 128 -24.27 -32.92 54.38
N VAL A 129 -25.27 -32.10 54.03
CA VAL A 129 -26.62 -32.17 54.62
C VAL A 129 -27.29 -33.52 54.34
N VAL A 130 -27.23 -34.00 53.09
CA VAL A 130 -27.76 -35.33 52.76
C VAL A 130 -27.04 -36.44 53.54
N GLY A 131 -25.72 -36.33 53.72
CA GLY A 131 -24.95 -37.26 54.55
C GLY A 131 -25.41 -37.28 56.02
N GLN A 132 -25.74 -36.12 56.59
CA GLN A 132 -26.33 -36.03 57.93
C GLN A 132 -27.72 -36.66 58.00
N VAL A 133 -28.56 -36.48 56.97
CA VAL A 133 -29.88 -37.12 56.88
C VAL A 133 -29.76 -38.64 56.83
N VAL A 134 -28.85 -39.17 56.01
CA VAL A 134 -28.60 -40.63 55.93
C VAL A 134 -28.17 -41.18 57.30
N THR A 135 -27.23 -40.51 57.97
CA THR A 135 -26.77 -40.91 59.32
C THR A 135 -27.93 -40.93 60.32
N THR A 136 -28.80 -39.92 60.26
CA THR A 136 -29.98 -39.83 61.13
C THR A 136 -30.98 -40.95 60.85
N MET A 137 -31.24 -41.26 59.58
CA MET A 137 -32.14 -42.35 59.18
C MET A 137 -31.61 -43.71 59.62
N SER A 138 -30.29 -43.96 59.52
CA SER A 138 -29.67 -45.17 60.06
C SER A 138 -29.81 -45.28 61.58
N ALA A 139 -29.73 -44.17 62.31
CA ALA A 139 -29.98 -44.17 63.76
C ALA A 139 -31.44 -44.47 64.10
N ILE A 140 -32.40 -43.90 63.36
CA ILE A 140 -33.84 -44.18 63.50
C ILE A 140 -34.14 -45.65 63.23
N GLU A 141 -33.55 -46.23 62.18
CA GLU A 141 -33.69 -47.66 61.85
C GLU A 141 -33.19 -48.54 63.00
N ALA A 142 -31.99 -48.25 63.52
CA ALA A 142 -31.41 -48.98 64.65
C ALA A 142 -32.29 -48.90 65.91
N SER A 143 -32.81 -47.72 66.24
CA SER A 143 -33.76 -47.54 67.35
C SER A 143 -35.06 -48.31 67.12
N SER A 144 -35.62 -48.27 65.90
CA SER A 144 -36.85 -48.98 65.55
C SER A 144 -36.68 -50.49 65.70
N LYS A 145 -35.54 -51.04 65.29
CA LYS A 145 -35.20 -52.46 65.46
C LYS A 145 -35.13 -52.86 66.93
N LYS A 146 -34.52 -52.01 67.76
CA LYS A 146 -34.44 -52.23 69.21
C LYS A 146 -35.81 -52.19 69.89
N ILE A 147 -36.72 -51.31 69.44
CA ILE A 147 -38.12 -51.29 69.90
C ILE A 147 -38.82 -52.60 69.51
N ALA A 148 -38.64 -53.08 68.27
CA ALA A 148 -39.23 -54.33 67.83
C ALA A 148 -38.72 -55.55 68.65
N GLU A 149 -37.43 -55.58 68.99
CA GLU A 149 -36.87 -56.59 69.90
C GLU A 149 -37.51 -56.56 71.29
N ILE A 150 -37.81 -55.37 71.83
CA ILE A 150 -38.50 -55.24 73.12
C ILE A 150 -39.95 -55.72 73.03
N ILE A 151 -40.69 -55.33 71.98
CA ILE A 151 -42.07 -55.78 71.78
C ILE A 151 -42.15 -57.31 71.66
N SER A 152 -41.19 -57.93 70.95
CA SER A 152 -41.11 -59.40 70.82
C SER A 152 -40.84 -60.15 72.13
N VAL A 153 -40.38 -59.46 73.20
CA VAL A 153 -40.17 -60.06 74.53
C VAL A 153 -41.40 -59.84 75.43
N ILE A 154 -42.25 -58.85 75.10
CA ILE A 154 -43.45 -58.53 75.85
C ILE A 154 -44.64 -59.42 75.42
N ASP A 155 -44.67 -59.84 74.16
CA ASP A 155 -45.60 -60.83 73.61
C ASP A 155 -45.15 -62.27 73.94
#